data_AF-A0A8N5EJK4-F1
#
_entry.id   AF-A0A8N5EJK4-F1
#
_cell.length_a   1.000
_cell.length_b   1.000
_cell.length_c   1.000
_cell.angle_alpha   90.00
_cell.angle_beta   90.00
_cell.angle_gamma   90.00
#
_symmetry.space_group_name_H-M   'P 1'
#
loop_
_entity.id
_entity.type
_entity.pdbx_description
1 polymer ?
#
loop_
_entity_poly.entity_id
_entity_poly.type
_entity_poly.pdbx_seq_one_letter_code
_entity_poly.pdbx_strand_id
1 'polypeptide(L)'
;MTTNVWLKQEWIDVKLRWNPEDYAGITSIRVPSDSIWIPDIVLYDNADGRFEGTSTKTVVKYDGTIAWTPPANYKSSCTIDVTFFPFDLQNCSMKFGSWTYDGSQVDLILEDYDVDKRDFFDNGEWEIVTATGSKGNRTDGCCWYPFVTYSFIIRRLPLFYTLFLIIPCIGLSFLTVLVFYLPSNEGEKISLCTSVLVSLTVFLLVIEEIIPSSSKVIPLIGEYLVFTMIFVTLSIVITVFAINIHHRSSSTHNAMAPWVRKIFLHKLPKLLCMRSHVDRYFAQKEETANVNGSESSRNTLEAALDSIRYITRHVMKENEVVEDWKYIAQVLDRMFLWAFLLVSIIGSLVLFIPVIHKWASIIVPTHIGSTNA
;
A
#
# COMPACT_ATOMS: atom_id res chain seq x y z
N MET A 1 11.95 -15.06 -9.12
CA MET A 1 12.52 -14.18 -10.16
C MET A 1 12.70 -15.00 -11.42
N THR A 2 12.33 -14.47 -12.59
CA THR A 2 12.51 -15.15 -13.88
C THR A 2 13.53 -14.37 -14.70
N THR A 3 14.55 -15.03 -15.20
CA THR A 3 15.66 -14.41 -15.95
C THR A 3 16.02 -15.23 -17.17
N ASN A 4 16.16 -14.57 -18.32
CA ASN A 4 16.77 -15.17 -19.51
C ASN A 4 18.25 -14.81 -19.52
N VAL A 5 19.11 -15.83 -19.45
CA VAL A 5 20.57 -15.64 -19.34
C VAL A 5 21.31 -16.59 -20.26
N TRP A 6 22.54 -16.22 -20.61
CA TRP A 6 23.48 -17.08 -21.30
C TRP A 6 24.53 -17.53 -20.30
N LEU A 7 24.54 -18.81 -19.94
CA LEU A 7 25.48 -19.33 -18.95
C LEU A 7 26.79 -19.68 -19.64
N LYS A 8 27.79 -18.79 -19.57
CA LYS A 8 29.11 -19.04 -20.16
C LYS A 8 29.92 -20.00 -19.30
N GLN A 9 30.37 -21.09 -19.92
CA GLN A 9 31.17 -22.14 -19.32
C GLN A 9 32.38 -22.41 -20.21
N GLU A 10 33.55 -22.53 -19.61
CA GLU A 10 34.79 -22.88 -20.31
C GLU A 10 35.58 -23.90 -19.48
N TRP A 11 35.99 -25.00 -20.11
CA TRP A 11 36.81 -26.04 -19.47
C TRP A 11 37.74 -26.68 -20.49
N ILE A 12 38.67 -27.52 -20.03
CA ILE A 12 39.65 -28.20 -20.88
C ILE A 12 39.44 -29.70 -20.81
N ASP A 13 39.23 -30.35 -21.96
CA ASP A 13 39.24 -31.81 -22.09
C ASP A 13 40.48 -32.27 -22.87
N VAL A 14 41.36 -32.98 -22.18
CA VAL A 14 42.62 -33.50 -22.76
C VAL A 14 42.40 -34.54 -23.85
N LYS A 15 41.23 -35.21 -23.89
CA LYS A 15 40.90 -36.22 -24.90
C LYS A 15 40.47 -35.62 -26.24
N LEU A 16 40.09 -34.34 -26.25
CA LEU A 16 39.60 -33.62 -27.43
C LEU A 16 40.68 -32.72 -28.04
N ARG A 17 41.95 -33.10 -27.91
CA ARG A 17 43.10 -32.39 -28.50
C ARG A 17 43.49 -32.98 -29.85
N TRP A 18 43.88 -32.12 -30.79
CA TRP A 18 44.45 -32.55 -32.07
C TRP A 18 45.51 -31.56 -32.54
N ASN A 19 46.41 -32.01 -33.42
CA ASN A 19 47.35 -31.12 -34.10
C ASN A 19 46.68 -30.56 -35.36
N PRO A 20 46.51 -29.23 -35.52
CA PRO A 20 45.91 -28.65 -36.71
C PRO A 20 46.61 -29.03 -38.02
N GLU A 21 47.93 -29.30 -37.99
CA GLU A 21 48.70 -29.70 -39.17
C GLU A 21 48.20 -31.01 -39.80
N ASP A 22 47.73 -31.95 -38.98
CA ASP A 22 47.19 -33.23 -39.43
C ASP A 22 45.77 -33.11 -40.01
N TYR A 23 45.09 -31.99 -39.76
CA TYR A 23 43.68 -31.75 -40.11
C TYR A 23 43.48 -30.45 -40.88
N ALA A 24 44.31 -30.19 -41.89
CA ALA A 24 44.17 -29.06 -42.81
C ALA A 24 44.08 -27.67 -42.14
N GLY A 25 44.75 -27.49 -41.00
CA GLY A 25 44.78 -26.23 -40.26
C GLY A 25 43.50 -25.93 -39.47
N ILE A 26 42.62 -26.92 -39.24
CA ILE A 26 41.40 -26.72 -38.44
C ILE A 26 41.78 -26.47 -36.98
N THR A 27 41.45 -25.29 -36.46
CA THR A 27 41.75 -24.87 -35.08
C THR A 27 40.55 -24.96 -34.14
N SER A 28 39.33 -25.00 -34.66
CA SER A 28 38.12 -25.16 -33.85
C SER A 28 37.01 -25.85 -34.63
N ILE A 29 36.18 -26.60 -33.92
CA ILE A 29 35.01 -27.30 -34.44
C ILE A 29 33.79 -27.05 -33.54
N ARG A 30 32.59 -27.19 -34.11
CA ARG A 30 31.33 -27.07 -33.36
C ARG A 30 30.71 -28.45 -33.17
N VAL A 31 30.63 -28.90 -31.93
CA VAL A 31 30.23 -30.27 -31.56
C VAL A 31 28.93 -30.20 -30.74
N PRO A 32 27.94 -31.07 -30.96
CA PRO A 32 26.75 -31.13 -30.10
C PRO A 32 27.14 -31.40 -28.64
N SER A 33 26.58 -30.67 -27.68
CA SER A 33 26.89 -30.84 -26.24
C SER A 33 26.61 -32.26 -25.75
N ASP A 34 25.56 -32.92 -26.26
CA ASP A 34 25.19 -34.29 -25.88
C ASP A 34 26.23 -35.37 -26.29
N SER A 35 27.20 -35.02 -27.15
CA SER A 35 28.22 -35.96 -27.64
C SER A 35 29.56 -35.89 -26.90
N ILE A 36 29.69 -34.95 -25.95
CA ILE A 36 30.88 -34.77 -25.13
C ILE A 36 30.49 -34.71 -23.65
N TRP A 37 31.47 -34.84 -22.76
CA TRP A 37 31.22 -34.60 -21.34
C TRP A 37 30.97 -33.10 -21.12
N ILE A 38 29.92 -32.79 -20.35
CA ILE A 38 29.59 -31.43 -19.88
C ILE A 38 29.49 -31.45 -18.35
N PRO A 39 29.92 -30.37 -17.67
CA PRO A 39 29.71 -30.25 -16.23
C PRO A 39 28.20 -30.04 -15.93
N ASP A 40 27.73 -30.67 -14.86
CA ASP A 40 26.33 -30.65 -14.41
C ASP A 40 26.02 -29.41 -13.55
N ILE A 41 26.25 -28.23 -14.13
CA ILE A 41 26.01 -26.95 -13.44
C ILE A 41 24.51 -26.66 -13.40
N VAL A 42 23.96 -26.64 -12.18
CA VAL A 42 22.53 -26.43 -11.94
C VAL A 42 22.29 -25.23 -11.03
N LEU A 43 21.10 -24.63 -11.17
CA LEU A 43 20.60 -23.63 -10.24
C LEU A 43 20.02 -24.35 -9.00
N TYR A 44 20.64 -24.16 -7.83
CA TYR A 44 20.16 -24.76 -6.58
C TYR A 44 18.83 -24.16 -6.12
N ASP A 45 18.67 -22.84 -6.24
CA ASP A 45 17.47 -22.13 -5.79
C ASP A 45 16.34 -22.14 -6.84
N ASN A 46 16.20 -23.24 -7.59
CA ASN A 46 15.22 -23.34 -8.67
C ASN A 46 13.78 -23.51 -8.15
N ALA A 47 12.85 -22.75 -8.70
CA ALA A 47 11.43 -22.80 -8.35
C ALA A 47 10.54 -23.58 -9.33
N ASP A 48 11.03 -23.94 -10.53
CA ASP A 48 10.22 -24.55 -11.63
C ASP A 48 10.52 -26.03 -11.88
N GLY A 49 11.50 -26.61 -11.16
CA GLY A 49 11.91 -28.00 -11.32
C GLY A 49 12.65 -28.33 -12.64
N ARG A 50 12.95 -27.34 -13.48
CA ARG A 50 13.74 -27.48 -14.71
C ARG A 50 15.19 -27.06 -14.46
N PHE A 51 16.07 -28.02 -14.24
CA PHE A 51 17.44 -27.76 -13.79
C PHE A 51 18.46 -27.58 -14.92
N GLU A 52 18.13 -28.02 -16.15
CA GLU A 52 19.05 -28.03 -17.28
C GLU A 52 18.73 -26.94 -18.32
N GLY A 53 19.78 -26.38 -18.92
CA GLY A 53 19.69 -25.40 -20.01
C GLY A 53 19.38 -26.04 -21.37
N THR A 54 19.19 -25.20 -22.39
CA THR A 54 18.95 -25.69 -23.76
C THR A 54 20.21 -26.38 -24.30
N SER A 55 20.07 -27.60 -24.83
CA SER A 55 21.17 -28.28 -25.53
C SER A 55 21.53 -27.51 -26.80
N THR A 56 22.75 -26.99 -26.83
CA THR A 56 23.33 -26.25 -27.97
C THR A 56 24.67 -26.85 -28.35
N LYS A 57 25.23 -26.46 -29.50
CA LYS A 57 26.58 -26.87 -29.89
C LYS A 57 27.63 -26.15 -29.05
N THR A 58 28.63 -26.89 -28.60
CA THR A 58 29.85 -26.38 -27.97
C THR A 58 30.89 -26.01 -29.04
N VAL A 59 31.81 -25.13 -28.69
CA VAL A 59 32.98 -24.81 -29.51
C VAL A 59 34.18 -25.50 -28.88
N VAL A 60 34.75 -26.47 -29.58
CA VAL A 60 35.95 -27.20 -29.15
C VAL A 60 37.14 -26.67 -29.95
N LYS A 61 38.20 -26.25 -29.27
CA LYS A 61 39.47 -25.81 -29.86
C LYS A 61 40.50 -26.95 -29.89
N TYR A 62 41.50 -26.83 -30.75
CA TYR A 62 42.53 -27.85 -30.96
C TYR A 62 43.36 -28.19 -29.72
N ASP A 63 43.49 -27.24 -28.78
CA ASP A 63 44.16 -27.38 -27.49
C ASP A 63 43.31 -28.11 -26.43
N GLY A 64 42.09 -28.54 -26.80
CA GLY A 64 41.14 -29.21 -25.94
C GLY A 64 40.29 -28.24 -25.11
N THR A 65 40.43 -26.93 -25.30
CA THR A 65 39.60 -25.93 -24.63
C THR A 65 38.19 -25.95 -25.25
N ILE A 66 37.18 -26.11 -24.41
CA ILE A 66 35.77 -26.16 -24.78
C ILE A 66 35.06 -24.96 -24.20
N ALA A 67 34.38 -24.20 -25.05
CA ALA A 67 33.51 -23.11 -24.65
C ALA A 67 32.05 -23.47 -24.95
N TRP A 68 31.17 -23.30 -23.96
CA TRP A 68 29.75 -23.55 -24.07
C TRP A 68 28.94 -22.44 -23.41
N THR A 69 28.03 -21.83 -24.18
CA THR A 69 27.19 -20.70 -23.74
C THR A 69 25.72 -20.98 -24.05
N PRO A 70 25.09 -21.96 -23.39
CA PRO A 70 23.68 -22.25 -23.59
C PRO A 70 22.79 -21.11 -23.09
N PRO A 71 21.75 -20.72 -23.83
CA PRO A 71 20.69 -19.87 -23.31
C PRO A 71 19.77 -20.68 -22.40
N ALA A 72 19.41 -20.08 -21.26
CA ALA A 72 18.53 -20.69 -20.28
C ALA A 72 17.56 -19.65 -19.70
N ASN A 73 16.32 -20.10 -19.51
CA ASN A 73 15.32 -19.35 -18.76
C ASN A 73 15.25 -19.92 -17.34
N TYR A 74 15.91 -19.24 -16.40
CA TYR A 74 15.94 -19.65 -15.01
C TYR A 74 14.82 -18.98 -14.22
N LYS A 75 14.17 -19.78 -13.37
CA LYS A 75 13.25 -19.29 -12.35
C LYS A 75 13.87 -19.54 -10.98
N SER A 76 14.44 -18.51 -10.36
CA SER A 76 15.00 -18.60 -9.01
C SER A 76 13.98 -18.22 -7.94
N SER A 77 14.06 -18.90 -6.80
CA SER A 77 13.36 -18.51 -5.58
C SER A 77 14.06 -17.29 -4.97
N CYS A 78 13.28 -16.28 -4.62
CA CYS A 78 13.78 -15.06 -4.00
C CYS A 78 12.77 -14.60 -2.93
N THR A 79 13.27 -14.22 -1.76
CA THR A 79 12.43 -13.65 -0.70
C THR A 79 12.17 -12.19 -1.00
N ILE A 80 10.90 -11.83 -1.21
CA ILE A 80 10.49 -10.46 -1.51
C ILE A 80 10.13 -9.73 -0.21
N ASP A 81 10.71 -8.54 -0.01
CA ASP A 81 10.31 -7.63 1.06
C ASP A 81 9.40 -6.53 0.51
N VAL A 82 8.14 -6.53 0.94
CA VAL A 82 7.08 -5.61 0.46
C VAL A 82 6.78 -4.47 1.43
N THR A 83 7.59 -4.29 2.48
CA THR A 83 7.34 -3.29 3.54
C THR A 83 7.08 -1.89 2.98
N PHE A 84 7.91 -1.45 2.03
CA PHE A 84 7.83 -0.12 1.41
C PHE A 84 7.26 -0.11 -0.01
N PHE A 85 6.50 -1.14 -0.39
CA PHE A 85 5.86 -1.20 -1.71
C PHE A 85 5.08 0.10 -2.02
N PRO A 86 5.20 0.69 -3.23
CA PRO A 86 5.95 0.25 -4.42
C PRO A 86 7.39 0.83 -4.52
N PHE A 87 7.92 1.39 -3.45
CA PHE A 87 9.27 1.97 -3.37
C PHE A 87 10.28 0.97 -2.79
N ASP A 88 10.23 -0.26 -3.29
CA ASP A 88 10.99 -1.40 -2.79
C ASP A 88 12.29 -1.64 -3.56
N LEU A 89 13.26 -2.19 -2.82
CA LEU A 89 14.52 -2.70 -3.32
C LEU A 89 14.55 -4.19 -3.00
N GLN A 90 14.79 -5.03 -4.01
CA GLN A 90 14.86 -6.47 -3.84
C GLN A 90 16.29 -6.94 -4.04
N ASN A 91 16.72 -7.87 -3.20
CA ASN A 91 18.01 -8.56 -3.33
C ASN A 91 17.74 -10.03 -3.65
N CYS A 92 17.80 -10.36 -4.93
CA CYS A 92 17.58 -11.72 -5.40
C CYS A 92 18.90 -12.37 -5.79
N SER A 93 19.11 -13.60 -5.33
CA SER A 93 20.30 -14.38 -5.64
C SER A 93 19.98 -15.53 -6.59
N MET A 94 21.00 -15.93 -7.35
CA MET A 94 21.01 -17.15 -8.15
C MET A 94 22.28 -17.93 -7.80
N LYS A 95 22.10 -19.12 -7.23
CA LYS A 95 23.21 -19.97 -6.81
C LYS A 95 23.40 -21.14 -7.76
N PHE A 96 24.55 -21.17 -8.42
CA PHE A 96 24.97 -22.21 -9.34
C PHE A 96 26.04 -23.10 -8.72
N GLY A 97 25.92 -24.40 -8.93
CA GLY A 97 26.90 -25.39 -8.48
C GLY A 97 26.78 -26.68 -9.25
N SER A 98 27.77 -27.55 -9.14
CA SER A 98 27.64 -28.94 -9.62
C SER A 98 26.63 -29.68 -8.75
N TRP A 99 25.83 -30.57 -9.35
CA TRP A 99 24.88 -31.39 -8.61
C TRP A 99 25.52 -32.64 -8.01
N THR A 100 26.38 -33.31 -8.77
CA THR A 100 26.92 -34.64 -8.44
C THR A 100 28.38 -34.62 -8.03
N TYR A 101 29.18 -33.65 -8.49
CA TYR A 101 30.61 -33.59 -8.19
C TYR A 101 30.89 -32.74 -6.96
N ASP A 102 31.91 -33.15 -6.20
CA ASP A 102 32.51 -32.30 -5.18
C ASP A 102 33.62 -31.41 -5.77
N GLY A 103 34.15 -30.50 -4.95
CA GLY A 103 35.20 -29.58 -5.37
C GLY A 103 36.55 -30.23 -5.67
N SER A 104 36.77 -31.47 -5.25
CA SER A 104 37.97 -32.23 -5.63
C SER A 104 37.91 -32.71 -7.08
N GLN A 105 36.70 -32.85 -7.62
CA GLN A 105 36.45 -33.31 -9.00
C GLN A 105 36.16 -32.15 -9.94
N VAL A 106 35.29 -31.22 -9.55
CA VAL A 106 34.91 -30.03 -10.34
C VAL A 106 34.98 -28.79 -9.46
N ASP A 107 35.98 -27.93 -9.70
CA ASP A 107 36.05 -26.61 -9.07
C ASP A 107 35.49 -25.52 -9.99
N LEU A 108 34.71 -24.60 -9.41
CA LEU A 108 34.12 -23.49 -10.12
C LEU A 108 34.96 -22.24 -9.91
N ILE A 109 35.36 -21.60 -11.01
CA ILE A 109 36.11 -20.35 -11.02
C ILE A 109 35.23 -19.30 -11.68
N LEU A 110 35.04 -18.18 -10.98
CA LEU A 110 34.29 -17.05 -11.50
C LEU A 110 35.14 -16.34 -12.56
N GLU A 111 34.60 -16.16 -13.76
CA GLU A 111 35.29 -15.43 -14.83
C GLU A 111 35.44 -13.94 -14.48
N ASP A 112 34.34 -13.32 -14.04
CA ASP A 112 34.31 -11.90 -13.74
C ASP A 112 33.39 -11.59 -12.54
N TYR A 113 33.73 -10.55 -11.78
CA TYR A 113 32.95 -10.15 -10.60
C TYR A 113 31.62 -9.50 -11.01
N ASP A 114 31.64 -8.70 -12.07
CA ASP A 114 30.43 -8.04 -12.56
C ASP A 114 29.70 -8.91 -13.58
N VAL A 115 28.37 -8.93 -13.49
CA VAL A 115 27.55 -9.61 -14.50
C VAL A 115 27.57 -8.79 -15.79
N ASP A 116 27.84 -9.45 -16.91
CA ASP A 116 27.81 -8.81 -18.23
C ASP A 116 26.39 -8.34 -18.56
N LYS A 117 26.28 -7.07 -18.96
CA LYS A 117 25.03 -6.36 -19.30
C LYS A 117 25.05 -5.79 -20.72
N ARG A 118 26.01 -6.15 -21.57
CA ARG A 118 26.16 -5.58 -22.93
C ARG A 118 24.90 -5.73 -23.79
N ASP A 119 24.27 -6.89 -23.71
CA ASP A 119 23.02 -7.21 -24.44
C ASP A 119 21.80 -7.19 -23.51
N PHE A 120 21.84 -6.40 -22.42
CA PHE A 120 20.72 -6.27 -21.49
C PHE A 120 19.56 -5.49 -22.12
N PHE A 121 18.35 -6.00 -21.94
CA PHE A 121 17.12 -5.32 -22.32
C PHE A 121 16.43 -4.77 -21.07
N ASP A 122 16.22 -3.46 -21.04
CA ASP A 122 15.62 -2.78 -19.90
C ASP A 122 14.20 -3.28 -19.61
N ASN A 123 13.92 -3.55 -18.33
CA ASN A 123 12.59 -3.92 -17.87
C ASN A 123 11.80 -2.65 -17.50
N GLY A 124 10.54 -2.56 -17.95
CA GLY A 124 9.68 -1.40 -17.68
C GLY A 124 9.22 -1.27 -16.21
N GLU A 125 9.40 -2.31 -15.39
CA GLU A 125 9.01 -2.32 -13.98
C GLU A 125 10.22 -2.30 -13.02
N TRP A 126 11.37 -2.80 -13.47
CA TRP A 126 12.53 -3.05 -12.62
C TRP A 126 13.82 -2.52 -13.24
N GLU A 127 14.63 -1.85 -12.42
CA GLU A 127 15.96 -1.39 -12.76
C GLU A 127 17.01 -2.18 -12.00
N ILE A 128 18.08 -2.61 -12.67
CA ILE A 128 19.21 -3.29 -12.01
C ILE A 128 20.14 -2.24 -11.42
N VAL A 129 20.21 -2.16 -10.09
CA VAL A 129 21.11 -1.26 -9.37
C VAL A 129 22.52 -1.87 -9.33
N THR A 130 22.63 -3.13 -8.90
CA THR A 130 23.90 -3.87 -8.89
C THR A 130 23.67 -5.32 -9.28
N ALA A 131 24.59 -5.89 -10.05
CA ALA A 131 24.59 -7.30 -10.40
C ALA A 131 26.02 -7.85 -10.28
N THR A 132 26.27 -8.68 -9.27
CA THR A 132 27.63 -9.10 -8.88
C THR A 132 27.68 -10.60 -8.63
N GLY A 133 28.81 -11.22 -8.92
CA GLY A 133 29.11 -12.63 -8.73
C GLY A 133 30.09 -12.84 -7.58
N SER A 134 29.87 -13.88 -6.78
CA SER A 134 30.77 -14.27 -5.70
C SER A 134 30.95 -15.78 -5.68
N LYS A 135 32.19 -16.25 -5.48
CA LYS A 135 32.48 -17.66 -5.23
C LYS A 135 32.24 -17.96 -3.76
N GLY A 136 31.57 -19.07 -3.48
CA GLY A 136 31.38 -19.62 -2.15
C GLY A 136 31.71 -21.10 -2.12
N ASN A 137 31.80 -21.64 -0.90
CA ASN A 137 32.04 -23.06 -0.68
C ASN A 137 31.18 -23.55 0.47
N ARG A 138 30.41 -24.62 0.24
CA ARG A 138 29.64 -25.30 1.28
C ARG A 138 30.40 -26.55 1.69
N THR A 139 30.75 -26.65 2.96
CA THR A 139 31.29 -27.89 3.53
C THR A 139 30.15 -28.73 4.09
N ASP A 140 30.15 -30.03 3.77
CA ASP A 140 29.22 -31.01 4.31
C ASP A 140 30.00 -32.27 4.69
N GLY A 141 30.25 -32.44 5.99
CA GLY A 141 31.12 -33.50 6.50
C GLY A 141 32.55 -33.42 5.96
N CYS A 142 32.92 -34.41 5.13
CA CYS A 142 34.27 -34.54 4.56
C CYS A 142 34.41 -33.84 3.19
N CYS A 143 33.31 -33.55 2.51
CA CYS A 143 33.32 -33.01 1.16
C CYS A 143 33.05 -31.50 1.19
N TRP A 144 33.63 -30.81 0.20
CA TRP A 144 33.38 -29.39 -0.02
C TRP A 144 32.78 -29.20 -1.41
N TYR A 145 31.74 -28.38 -1.49
CA TYR A 145 30.94 -28.16 -2.69
C TYR A 145 31.06 -26.68 -3.09
N PRO A 146 31.88 -26.38 -4.11
CA PRO A 146 32.01 -25.02 -4.61
C PRO A 146 30.71 -24.60 -5.30
N PHE A 147 30.36 -23.33 -5.11
CA PHE A 147 29.23 -22.71 -5.79
C PHE A 147 29.56 -21.28 -6.17
N VAL A 148 28.86 -20.76 -7.16
CA VAL A 148 28.91 -19.35 -7.56
C VAL A 148 27.53 -18.74 -7.30
N THR A 149 27.50 -17.64 -6.57
CA THR A 149 26.27 -16.90 -6.29
C THR A 149 26.30 -15.55 -6.99
N TYR A 150 25.35 -15.36 -7.90
CA TYR A 150 25.07 -14.06 -8.50
C TYR A 150 23.99 -13.35 -7.70
N SER A 151 24.27 -12.14 -7.24
CA SER A 151 23.36 -11.30 -6.47
C SER A 151 22.91 -10.11 -7.32
N PHE A 152 21.59 -9.98 -7.46
CA PHE A 152 20.92 -8.93 -8.21
C PHE A 152 20.16 -8.03 -7.23
N ILE A 153 20.65 -6.81 -7.07
CA ILE A 153 19.91 -5.76 -6.37
C ILE A 153 19.11 -4.99 -7.41
N ILE A 154 17.79 -5.15 -7.37
CA ILE A 154 16.86 -4.55 -8.32
C ILE A 154 15.94 -3.56 -7.60
N ARG A 155 15.61 -2.45 -8.28
CA ARG A 155 14.74 -1.38 -7.79
C ARG A 155 13.47 -1.33 -8.62
N ARG A 156 12.31 -1.23 -7.97
CA ARG A 156 11.04 -1.05 -8.67
C ARG A 156 10.87 0.39 -9.17
N LEU A 157 10.33 0.54 -10.38
CA LEU A 157 9.86 1.81 -10.92
C LEU A 157 8.40 2.07 -10.47
N PRO A 158 8.13 3.06 -9.58
CA PRO A 158 6.87 3.15 -8.83
C PRO A 158 5.75 3.91 -9.55
N LEU A 159 5.99 4.47 -10.75
CA LEU A 159 5.08 5.42 -11.39
C LEU A 159 3.66 4.85 -11.57
N PHE A 160 3.56 3.62 -12.08
CA PHE A 160 2.29 2.94 -12.31
C PHE A 160 1.48 2.81 -11.01
N TYR A 161 2.08 2.27 -9.96
CA TYR A 161 1.42 2.07 -8.67
C TYR A 161 1.12 3.40 -7.96
N THR A 162 1.97 4.41 -8.14
CA THR A 162 1.73 5.75 -7.57
C THR A 162 0.46 6.38 -8.16
N LEU A 163 0.28 6.31 -9.48
CA LEU A 163 -0.88 6.91 -10.15
C LEU A 163 -2.18 6.12 -9.90
N PHE A 164 -2.13 4.79 -9.93
CA PHE A 164 -3.33 3.96 -9.92
C PHE A 164 -3.69 3.35 -8.56
N LEU A 165 -2.77 3.31 -7.59
CA LEU A 165 -3.06 2.86 -6.22
C LEU A 165 -2.97 4.01 -5.20
N ILE A 166 -1.85 4.73 -5.15
CA ILE A 166 -1.62 5.72 -4.07
C ILE A 166 -2.56 6.92 -4.20
N ILE A 167 -2.68 7.53 -5.39
CA ILE A 167 -3.54 8.71 -5.60
C ILE A 167 -5.02 8.42 -5.26
N PRO A 168 -5.63 7.32 -5.74
CA PRO A 168 -7.00 6.96 -5.35
C PRO A 168 -7.16 6.73 -3.84
N CYS A 169 -6.19 6.10 -3.17
CA CYS A 169 -6.24 5.89 -1.72
C CYS A 169 -6.23 7.21 -0.94
N ILE A 170 -5.41 8.19 -1.35
CA ILE A 170 -5.40 9.54 -0.77
C ILE A 170 -6.76 10.22 -0.98
N GLY A 171 -7.33 10.10 -2.19
CA GLY A 171 -8.65 10.63 -2.52
C GLY A 171 -9.76 10.04 -1.66
N LEU A 172 -9.78 8.71 -1.48
CA LEU A 172 -10.74 8.02 -0.61
C LEU A 172 -10.60 8.47 0.85
N SER A 173 -9.37 8.62 1.32
CA SER A 173 -9.07 9.07 2.67
C SER A 173 -9.59 10.48 2.92
N PHE A 174 -9.45 11.38 1.94
CA PHE A 174 -10.04 12.71 1.99
C PHE A 174 -11.58 12.66 2.07
N LEU A 175 -12.22 11.79 1.26
CA LEU A 175 -13.67 11.61 1.28
C LEU A 175 -14.18 11.15 2.66
N THR A 176 -13.42 10.33 3.41
CA THR A 176 -13.82 9.88 4.76
C THR A 176 -14.06 11.03 5.74
N VAL A 177 -13.26 12.10 5.64
CA VAL A 177 -13.39 13.29 6.50
C VAL A 177 -14.50 14.19 5.99
N LEU A 178 -14.65 14.31 4.66
CA LEU A 178 -15.66 15.14 4.02
C LEU A 178 -17.09 14.72 4.38
N VAL A 179 -17.34 13.43 4.66
CA VAL A 179 -18.62 12.91 5.17
C VAL A 179 -19.16 13.72 6.35
N PHE A 180 -18.31 14.09 7.31
CA PHE A 180 -18.75 14.79 8.52
C PHE A 180 -19.09 16.26 8.27
N TYR A 181 -18.67 16.80 7.12
CA TYR A 181 -19.03 18.14 6.69
C TYR A 181 -20.42 18.20 6.05
N LEU A 182 -20.92 17.07 5.52
CA LEU A 182 -22.21 17.01 4.86
C LEU A 182 -23.37 17.08 5.89
N PRO A 183 -24.34 17.98 5.71
CA PRO A 183 -25.49 18.07 6.61
C PRO A 183 -26.36 16.81 6.54
N SER A 184 -26.91 16.38 7.68
CA SER A 184 -27.74 15.16 7.82
C SER A 184 -29.14 15.27 7.23
N ASN A 185 -29.47 16.38 6.56
CA ASN A 185 -30.84 16.69 6.13
C ASN A 185 -31.32 15.86 4.93
N GLU A 186 -30.40 15.24 4.17
CA GLU A 186 -30.72 14.66 2.85
C GLU A 186 -30.49 13.14 2.73
N GLY A 187 -30.13 12.43 3.81
CA GLY A 187 -29.91 10.97 3.77
C GLY A 187 -28.69 10.50 2.93
N GLU A 188 -28.17 11.36 2.05
CA GLU A 188 -27.00 11.13 1.20
C GLU A 188 -25.72 10.83 1.99
N LYS A 189 -25.65 11.32 3.24
CA LYS A 189 -24.53 11.07 4.16
C LYS A 189 -24.25 9.57 4.36
N ILE A 190 -25.28 8.74 4.54
CA ILE A 190 -25.11 7.29 4.71
C ILE A 190 -24.63 6.66 3.41
N SER A 191 -25.22 7.07 2.29
CA SER A 191 -24.87 6.58 0.95
C SER A 191 -23.40 6.84 0.60
N LEU A 192 -22.89 8.04 0.93
CA LEU A 192 -21.48 8.39 0.76
C LEU A 192 -20.58 7.50 1.63
N CYS A 193 -20.89 7.32 2.92
CA CYS A 193 -20.11 6.44 3.80
C CYS A 193 -20.04 5.00 3.29
N THR A 194 -21.17 4.43 2.89
CA THR A 194 -21.23 3.04 2.41
C THR A 194 -20.46 2.88 1.10
N SER A 195 -20.56 3.86 0.20
CA SER A 195 -19.84 3.84 -1.08
C SER A 195 -18.32 3.91 -0.86
N VAL A 196 -17.86 4.73 0.10
CA VAL A 196 -16.44 4.81 0.47
C VAL A 196 -15.95 3.50 1.09
N LEU A 197 -16.74 2.87 1.98
CA LEU A 197 -16.37 1.58 2.57
C LEU A 197 -16.24 0.46 1.52
N VAL A 198 -17.19 0.38 0.59
CA VAL A 198 -17.14 -0.58 -0.51
C VAL A 198 -15.92 -0.32 -1.40
N SER A 199 -15.65 0.94 -1.75
CA SER A 199 -14.48 1.29 -2.56
C SER A 199 -13.18 0.90 -1.87
N LEU A 200 -13.01 1.18 -0.57
CA LEU A 200 -11.84 0.76 0.21
C LEU A 200 -11.66 -0.76 0.23
N THR A 201 -12.77 -1.51 0.34
CA THR A 201 -12.73 -2.98 0.33
C THR A 201 -12.28 -3.51 -1.03
N VAL A 202 -12.77 -2.93 -2.14
CA VAL A 202 -12.33 -3.29 -3.50
C VAL A 202 -10.85 -2.99 -3.70
N PHE A 203 -10.36 -1.83 -3.25
CA PHE A 203 -8.92 -1.50 -3.35
C PHE A 203 -8.04 -2.44 -2.51
N LEU A 204 -8.52 -2.86 -1.34
CA LEU A 204 -7.80 -3.85 -0.52
C LEU A 204 -7.69 -5.20 -1.24
N LEU A 205 -8.78 -5.67 -1.87
CA LEU A 205 -8.75 -6.91 -2.67
C LEU A 205 -7.78 -6.82 -3.85
N VAL A 206 -7.75 -5.68 -4.55
CA VAL A 206 -6.78 -5.45 -5.63
C VAL A 206 -5.33 -5.53 -5.12
N ILE A 207 -5.06 -4.98 -3.93
CA ILE A 207 -3.73 -5.04 -3.32
C ILE A 207 -3.36 -6.47 -2.90
N GLU A 208 -4.31 -7.25 -2.39
CA GLU A 208 -4.11 -8.66 -2.06
C GLU A 208 -3.77 -9.49 -3.29
N GLU A 209 -4.34 -9.19 -4.46
CA GLU A 209 -4.02 -9.89 -5.71
C GLU A 209 -2.62 -9.55 -6.26
N ILE A 210 -2.15 -8.30 -6.06
CA ILE A 210 -0.85 -7.85 -6.59
C ILE A 210 0.31 -8.31 -5.71
N ILE A 211 0.12 -8.37 -4.40
CA ILE A 211 1.18 -8.64 -3.42
C ILE A 211 1.21 -10.13 -3.10
N PRO A 212 2.39 -10.79 -3.09
CA PRO A 212 2.47 -12.19 -2.74
C PRO A 212 1.95 -12.42 -1.32
N SER A 213 1.21 -13.52 -1.11
CA SER A 213 0.69 -13.94 0.19
C SER A 213 1.83 -14.36 1.12
N SER A 214 2.42 -13.39 1.80
CA SER A 214 3.49 -13.58 2.79
C SER A 214 3.03 -13.06 4.15
N SER A 215 3.20 -13.87 5.19
CA SER A 215 2.93 -13.48 6.57
C SER A 215 4.14 -12.83 7.27
N LYS A 216 5.30 -12.76 6.59
CA LYS A 216 6.54 -12.24 7.20
C LYS A 216 6.51 -10.73 7.40
N VAL A 217 5.96 -10.00 6.43
CA VAL A 217 5.87 -8.55 6.42
C VAL A 217 4.56 -8.14 5.73
N ILE A 218 3.83 -7.21 6.33
CA ILE A 218 2.63 -6.62 5.73
C ILE A 218 3.05 -5.30 5.07
N PRO A 219 2.62 -5.03 3.82
CA PRO A 219 2.92 -3.78 3.15
C PRO A 219 2.27 -2.59 3.87
N LEU A 220 2.98 -1.49 4.00
CA LEU A 220 2.50 -0.31 4.75
C LEU A 220 1.21 0.29 4.15
N ILE A 221 1.05 0.20 2.83
CA ILE A 221 -0.21 0.59 2.15
C ILE A 221 -1.41 -0.26 2.58
N GLY A 222 -1.18 -1.56 2.82
CA GLY A 222 -2.22 -2.47 3.32
C GLY A 222 -2.63 -2.13 4.75
N GLU A 223 -1.64 -1.85 5.61
CA GLU A 223 -1.90 -1.37 6.98
C GLU A 223 -2.70 -0.06 6.98
N TYR A 224 -2.34 0.88 6.10
CA TYR A 224 -3.07 2.14 5.92
C TYR A 224 -4.53 1.94 5.49
N LEU A 225 -4.78 1.05 4.53
CA LEU A 225 -6.14 0.76 4.08
C LEU A 225 -6.98 0.07 5.15
N VAL A 226 -6.40 -0.87 5.91
CA VAL A 226 -7.08 -1.52 7.03
C VAL A 226 -7.38 -0.50 8.14
N PHE A 227 -6.43 0.37 8.48
CA PHE A 227 -6.65 1.47 9.42
C PHE A 227 -7.80 2.38 8.97
N THR A 228 -7.81 2.77 7.69
CA THR A 228 -8.86 3.60 7.10
C THR A 228 -10.21 2.86 7.09
N MET A 229 -10.23 1.56 6.82
CA MET A 229 -11.44 0.74 6.85
C MET A 229 -12.05 0.69 8.25
N ILE A 230 -11.24 0.39 9.29
CA ILE A 230 -11.68 0.43 10.70
C ILE A 230 -12.25 1.82 11.01
N PHE A 231 -11.55 2.87 10.59
CA PHE A 231 -11.97 4.24 10.83
C PHE A 231 -13.31 4.60 10.15
N VAL A 232 -13.51 4.17 8.90
CA VAL A 232 -14.78 4.35 8.17
C VAL A 232 -15.92 3.56 8.81
N THR A 233 -15.66 2.34 9.29
CA THR A 233 -16.70 1.57 10.00
C THR A 233 -17.14 2.25 11.29
N LEU A 234 -16.21 2.81 12.07
CA LEU A 234 -16.52 3.60 13.26
C LEU A 234 -17.28 4.89 12.90
N SER A 235 -16.90 5.55 11.81
CA SER A 235 -17.62 6.71 11.26
C SER A 235 -19.07 6.36 10.93
N ILE A 236 -19.33 5.22 10.27
CA ILE A 236 -20.70 4.77 9.96
C ILE A 236 -21.53 4.57 11.24
N VAL A 237 -20.97 3.92 12.27
CA VAL A 237 -21.67 3.72 13.54
C VAL A 237 -22.04 5.06 14.19
N ILE A 238 -21.11 6.02 14.18
CA ILE A 238 -21.31 7.35 14.75
C ILE A 238 -22.33 8.15 13.93
N THR A 239 -22.31 8.07 12.60
CA THR A 239 -23.27 8.78 11.74
C THR A 239 -24.68 8.22 11.92
N VAL A 240 -24.85 6.90 12.04
CA VAL A 240 -26.15 6.28 12.39
C VAL A 240 -26.64 6.80 13.74
N PHE A 241 -25.76 6.89 14.74
CA PHE A 241 -26.10 7.44 16.05
C PHE A 241 -26.48 8.93 15.99
N ALA A 242 -25.73 9.74 15.23
CA ALA A 242 -26.02 11.16 15.04
C ALA A 242 -27.36 11.40 14.32
N ILE A 243 -27.66 10.58 13.30
CA ILE A 243 -28.95 10.61 12.58
C ILE A 243 -30.09 10.18 13.50
N ASN A 244 -29.89 9.15 14.34
CA ASN A 244 -30.88 8.75 15.34
C ASN A 244 -31.22 9.89 16.31
N ILE A 245 -30.21 10.65 16.74
CA ILE A 245 -30.39 11.85 17.57
C ILE A 245 -31.09 12.97 16.78
N HIS A 246 -30.73 13.19 15.52
CA HIS A 246 -31.31 14.22 14.66
C HIS A 246 -32.82 14.02 14.43
N HIS A 247 -33.26 12.77 14.25
CA HIS A 247 -34.67 12.43 14.05
C HIS A 247 -35.46 12.21 15.35
N ARG A 248 -34.84 12.42 16.53
CA ARG A 248 -35.53 12.31 17.81
C ARG A 248 -36.55 13.45 17.95
N SER A 249 -37.83 13.11 17.82
CA SER A 249 -38.95 14.06 17.93
C SER A 249 -39.48 14.18 19.37
N SER A 250 -40.07 15.34 19.68
CA SER A 250 -40.68 15.71 20.97
C SER A 250 -41.65 14.66 21.53
N SER A 251 -42.37 13.93 20.65
CA SER A 251 -43.43 13.00 21.08
C SER A 251 -42.93 11.77 21.88
N THR A 252 -41.68 11.35 21.69
CA THR A 252 -41.10 10.20 22.42
C THR A 252 -40.20 10.61 23.59
N HIS A 253 -39.66 11.82 23.59
CA HIS A 253 -38.66 12.27 24.57
C HIS A 253 -38.87 13.75 24.98
N ASN A 254 -39.89 13.98 25.82
CA ASN A 254 -40.28 15.31 26.29
C ASN A 254 -39.27 16.01 27.23
N ALA A 255 -38.31 15.29 27.81
CA ALA A 255 -37.36 15.84 28.77
C ALA A 255 -35.92 15.53 28.36
N MET A 256 -35.28 16.50 27.72
CA MET A 256 -33.83 16.47 27.52
C MET A 256 -33.14 16.52 28.87
N ALA A 257 -32.26 15.56 29.17
CA ALA A 257 -31.61 15.51 30.47
C ALA A 257 -30.78 16.81 30.70
N PRO A 258 -30.85 17.43 31.90
CA PRO A 258 -30.26 18.75 32.16
C PRO A 258 -28.75 18.82 31.88
N TRP A 259 -28.05 17.70 32.06
CA TRP A 259 -26.62 17.58 31.78
C TRP A 259 -26.31 17.64 30.28
N VAL A 260 -27.13 17.01 29.43
CA VAL A 260 -26.98 17.05 27.96
C VAL A 260 -27.14 18.48 27.48
N ARG A 261 -28.11 19.21 28.04
CA ARG A 261 -28.39 20.60 27.67
C ARG A 261 -27.20 21.50 27.99
N LYS A 262 -26.63 21.35 29.19
CA LYS A 262 -25.47 22.15 29.63
C LYS A 262 -24.20 21.86 28.81
N ILE A 263 -23.98 20.60 28.44
CA ILE A 263 -22.81 20.17 27.68
C ILE A 263 -22.92 20.60 26.21
N PHE A 264 -24.00 20.22 25.53
CA PHE A 264 -24.14 20.40 24.08
C PHE A 264 -24.63 21.79 23.64
N LEU A 265 -25.39 22.52 24.47
CA LEU A 265 -25.85 23.88 24.11
C LEU A 265 -24.94 24.99 24.61
N HIS A 266 -24.19 24.78 25.70
CA HIS A 266 -23.40 25.85 26.34
C HIS A 266 -21.88 25.66 26.32
N LYS A 267 -21.36 24.43 26.54
CA LYS A 267 -19.92 24.17 26.66
C LYS A 267 -19.26 23.83 25.32
N LEU A 268 -19.79 22.85 24.58
CA LEU A 268 -19.22 22.37 23.31
C LEU A 268 -19.27 23.39 22.16
N PRO A 269 -20.36 24.15 21.95
CA PRO A 269 -20.40 25.14 20.87
C PRO A 269 -19.35 26.23 21.01
N LYS A 270 -19.02 26.62 22.26
CA LYS A 270 -17.95 27.58 22.56
C LYS A 270 -16.56 27.00 22.27
N LEU A 271 -16.35 25.71 22.51
CA LEU A 271 -15.10 25.01 22.18
C LEU A 271 -14.93 24.83 20.66
N LEU A 272 -16.04 24.60 19.95
CA LEU A 272 -16.08 24.36 18.50
C LEU A 272 -16.26 25.64 17.66
N CYS A 273 -16.16 26.83 18.27
CA CYS A 273 -16.36 28.13 17.64
C CYS A 273 -17.67 28.24 16.83
N MET A 274 -18.76 27.60 17.29
CA MET A 274 -20.08 27.72 16.69
C MET A 274 -20.86 28.86 17.32
N ARG A 275 -21.60 29.61 16.51
CA ARG A 275 -22.57 30.60 16.99
C ARG A 275 -23.71 29.85 17.69
N SER A 276 -23.99 30.20 18.95
CA SER A 276 -25.02 29.53 19.75
C SER A 276 -26.41 29.94 19.24
N HIS A 277 -27.32 28.97 19.05
CA HIS A 277 -28.72 29.25 18.67
C HIS A 277 -29.47 30.08 19.72
N VAL A 278 -28.97 30.06 20.96
CA VAL A 278 -29.53 30.79 22.11
C VAL A 278 -29.59 32.30 21.84
N ASP A 279 -28.66 32.86 21.05
CA ASP A 279 -28.65 34.30 20.76
C ASP A 279 -29.83 34.75 19.87
N ARG A 280 -30.45 33.83 19.09
CA ARG A 280 -31.62 34.15 18.23
C ARG A 280 -32.93 34.21 19.01
N TYR A 281 -33.12 33.35 20.00
CA TYR A 281 -34.34 33.32 20.82
C TYR A 281 -34.47 34.54 21.75
N PHE A 282 -33.34 35.03 22.28
CA PHE A 282 -33.36 36.25 23.10
C PHE A 282 -33.67 37.50 22.27
N ALA A 283 -33.13 37.60 21.04
CA ALA A 283 -33.41 38.72 20.14
C ALA A 283 -34.89 38.79 19.71
N GLN A 284 -35.53 37.65 19.45
CA GLN A 284 -36.94 37.62 19.00
C GLN A 284 -37.94 37.89 20.12
N LYS A 285 -37.56 37.61 21.38
CA LYS A 285 -38.37 37.90 22.57
C LYS A 285 -38.39 39.39 22.94
N GLU A 286 -37.35 40.15 22.56
CA GLU A 286 -37.33 41.61 22.70
C GLU A 286 -38.20 42.32 21.65
N GLU A 287 -38.33 41.78 20.43
CA GLU A 287 -39.16 42.40 19.38
C GLU A 287 -40.68 42.18 19.58
N THR A 288 -41.10 41.07 20.18
CA THR A 288 -42.55 40.78 20.39
C THR A 288 -43.15 41.44 21.63
N ALA A 289 -42.35 42.08 22.49
CA ALA A 289 -42.85 42.76 23.69
C ALA A 289 -43.49 44.13 23.43
N ASN A 290 -43.47 44.64 22.19
CA ASN A 290 -43.90 46.00 21.83
C ASN A 290 -45.20 46.09 21.02
N VAL A 291 -46.21 45.24 21.32
CA VAL A 291 -47.55 45.39 20.73
C VAL A 291 -48.60 45.48 21.83
N ASN A 292 -48.90 46.72 22.26
CA ASN A 292 -50.07 47.05 23.06
C ASN A 292 -51.20 47.55 22.14
N GLY A 293 -52.36 46.91 22.20
CA GLY A 293 -53.53 47.35 21.44
C GLY A 293 -54.87 46.74 21.88
N SER A 294 -55.58 47.51 22.70
CA SER A 294 -57.05 47.74 22.78
C SER A 294 -58.05 46.57 22.79
N GLU A 295 -58.83 46.51 23.88
CA GLU A 295 -60.02 45.68 24.09
C GLU A 295 -61.24 46.13 23.26
N SER A 296 -62.02 45.17 22.70
CA SER A 296 -63.50 45.12 22.79
C SER A 296 -64.08 43.94 21.99
N SER A 297 -64.38 42.83 22.69
CA SER A 297 -65.51 41.87 22.46
C SER A 297 -65.25 40.60 23.28
N ARG A 298 -65.61 40.63 24.57
CA ARG A 298 -64.91 39.90 25.64
C ARG A 298 -65.16 38.40 25.81
N ASN A 299 -66.09 37.73 25.13
CA ASN A 299 -66.39 36.34 25.53
C ASN A 299 -66.07 35.28 24.46
N THR A 300 -66.35 35.55 23.18
CA THR A 300 -66.02 34.62 22.08
C THR A 300 -64.63 34.86 21.50
N LEU A 301 -64.17 36.12 21.46
CA LEU A 301 -62.84 36.49 21.00
C LEU A 301 -61.76 36.08 22.00
N GLU A 302 -62.01 36.21 23.31
CA GLU A 302 -61.06 35.77 24.35
C GLU A 302 -60.87 34.25 24.32
N ALA A 303 -61.94 33.46 24.15
CA ALA A 303 -61.85 32.00 24.00
C ALA A 303 -61.11 31.57 22.71
N ALA A 304 -61.34 32.27 21.60
CA ALA A 304 -60.62 32.03 20.35
C ALA A 304 -59.14 32.45 20.45
N LEU A 305 -58.84 33.58 21.09
CA LEU A 305 -57.48 34.05 21.32
C LEU A 305 -56.70 33.14 22.27
N ASP A 306 -57.33 32.60 23.32
CA ASP A 306 -56.68 31.63 24.20
C ASP A 306 -56.46 30.28 23.51
N SER A 307 -57.37 29.86 22.63
CA SER A 307 -57.18 28.67 21.78
C SER A 307 -56.02 28.87 20.81
N ILE A 308 -55.93 30.02 20.13
CA ILE A 308 -54.80 30.37 19.27
C ILE A 308 -53.52 30.45 20.09
N ARG A 309 -53.52 31.12 21.25
CA ARG A 309 -52.35 31.24 22.13
C ARG A 309 -51.91 29.88 22.69
N TYR A 310 -52.83 28.95 22.89
CA TYR A 310 -52.52 27.57 23.26
C TYR A 310 -51.89 26.80 22.09
N ILE A 311 -52.49 26.86 20.90
CA ILE A 311 -51.96 26.23 19.68
C ILE A 311 -50.58 26.78 19.35
N THR A 312 -50.42 28.12 19.33
CA THR A 312 -49.15 28.78 19.09
C THR A 312 -48.11 28.37 20.13
N ARG A 313 -48.45 28.33 21.43
CA ARG A 313 -47.51 27.86 22.47
C ARG A 313 -47.12 26.40 22.29
N HIS A 314 -48.07 25.54 21.93
CA HIS A 314 -47.80 24.12 21.71
C HIS A 314 -46.89 23.91 20.49
N VAL A 315 -47.23 24.53 19.36
CA VAL A 315 -46.45 24.46 18.11
C VAL A 315 -45.06 25.05 18.30
N MET A 316 -44.93 26.19 18.99
CA MET A 316 -43.62 26.80 19.27
C MET A 316 -42.76 25.92 20.18
N LYS A 317 -43.32 25.35 21.25
CA LYS A 317 -42.59 24.47 22.16
C LYS A 317 -42.15 23.17 21.47
N GLU A 318 -43.00 22.63 20.61
CA GLU A 318 -42.69 21.44 19.82
C GLU A 318 -41.57 21.71 18.81
N ASN A 319 -41.63 22.86 18.11
CA ASN A 319 -40.57 23.31 17.21
C ASN A 319 -39.25 23.58 17.95
N GLU A 320 -39.29 24.21 19.13
CA GLU A 320 -38.10 24.50 19.95
C GLU A 320 -37.35 23.21 20.33
N VAL A 321 -38.09 22.17 20.76
CA VAL A 321 -37.49 20.88 21.13
C VAL A 321 -36.86 20.20 19.91
N VAL A 322 -37.52 20.24 18.76
CA VAL A 322 -36.98 19.66 17.51
C VAL A 322 -35.73 20.42 17.05
N GLU A 323 -35.73 21.75 17.14
CA GLU A 323 -34.56 22.57 16.81
C GLU A 323 -33.36 22.30 17.74
N ASP A 324 -33.61 22.14 19.04
CA ASP A 324 -32.57 21.79 20.02
C ASP A 324 -31.91 20.44 19.68
N TRP A 325 -32.70 19.40 19.37
CA TRP A 325 -32.17 18.08 18.95
C TRP A 325 -31.38 18.13 17.65
N LYS A 326 -31.86 18.89 16.65
CA LYS A 326 -31.12 19.11 15.40
C LYS A 326 -29.80 19.85 15.65
N TYR A 327 -29.81 20.86 16.53
CA TYR A 327 -28.59 21.59 16.88
C TYR A 327 -27.58 20.69 17.62
N ILE A 328 -28.04 19.82 18.53
CA ILE A 328 -27.17 18.85 19.21
C ILE A 328 -26.54 17.87 18.21
N ALA A 329 -27.32 17.37 17.25
CA ALA A 329 -26.80 16.52 16.19
C ALA A 329 -25.72 17.25 15.35
N GLN A 330 -25.93 18.53 15.02
CA GLN A 330 -24.93 19.34 14.32
C GLN A 330 -23.65 19.56 15.16
N VAL A 331 -23.78 19.80 16.47
CA VAL A 331 -22.64 19.96 17.38
C VAL A 331 -21.86 18.65 17.51
N LEU A 332 -22.56 17.51 17.62
CA LEU A 332 -21.96 16.17 17.62
C LEU A 332 -21.19 15.90 16.33
N ASP A 333 -21.79 16.17 15.17
CA ASP A 333 -21.14 16.00 13.87
C ASP A 333 -19.85 16.82 13.75
N ARG A 334 -19.85 18.08 14.22
CA ARG A 334 -18.63 18.91 14.21
C ARG A 334 -17.58 18.45 15.21
N MET A 335 -17.99 17.97 16.38
CA MET A 335 -17.06 17.39 17.36
C MET A 335 -16.37 16.16 16.77
N PHE A 336 -17.13 15.27 16.14
CA PHE A 336 -16.59 14.10 15.47
C PHE A 336 -15.75 14.49 14.26
N LEU A 337 -16.12 15.53 13.50
CA LEU A 337 -15.28 16.03 12.41
C LEU A 337 -13.87 16.38 12.90
N TRP A 338 -13.73 17.19 13.95
CA TRP A 338 -12.40 17.58 14.45
C TRP A 338 -11.63 16.41 15.05
N ALA A 339 -12.30 15.52 15.77
CA ALA A 339 -11.68 14.31 16.30
C ALA A 339 -11.18 13.39 15.17
N PHE A 340 -12.01 13.18 14.15
CA PHE A 340 -11.69 12.32 13.01
C PHE A 340 -10.63 12.97 12.10
N LEU A 341 -10.69 14.27 11.87
CA LEU A 341 -9.66 15.01 11.15
C LEU A 341 -8.29 14.86 11.85
N LEU A 342 -8.25 15.04 13.17
CA LEU A 342 -7.01 14.93 13.94
C LEU A 342 -6.44 13.51 13.89
N VAL A 343 -7.27 12.49 14.12
CA VAL A 343 -6.83 11.08 14.05
C VAL A 343 -6.39 10.72 12.63
N SER A 344 -7.09 11.18 11.60
CA SER A 344 -6.75 10.93 10.20
C SER A 344 -5.41 11.59 9.81
N ILE A 345 -5.19 12.84 10.22
CA ILE A 345 -3.91 13.54 9.97
C ILE A 345 -2.77 12.84 10.71
N ILE A 346 -2.93 12.51 11.99
CA ILE A 346 -1.89 11.83 12.76
C ILE A 346 -1.60 10.44 12.18
N GLY A 347 -2.63 9.64 11.88
CA GLY A 347 -2.47 8.32 11.28
C GLY A 347 -1.77 8.39 9.93
N SER A 348 -2.16 9.35 9.09
CA SER A 348 -1.49 9.60 7.80
C SER A 348 -0.03 10.00 8.00
N LEU A 349 0.28 10.90 8.93
CA LEU A 349 1.68 11.30 9.19
C LEU A 349 2.52 10.13 9.68
N VAL A 350 2.03 9.35 10.65
CA VAL A 350 2.76 8.21 11.22
C VAL A 350 3.10 7.17 10.14
N LEU A 351 2.17 6.92 9.21
CA LEU A 351 2.34 5.91 8.16
C LEU A 351 3.09 6.44 6.93
N PHE A 352 2.87 7.68 6.50
CA PHE A 352 3.53 8.21 5.29
C PHE A 352 4.93 8.80 5.54
N ILE A 353 5.27 9.24 6.76
CA ILE A 353 6.62 9.76 7.06
C ILE A 353 7.72 8.72 6.75
N PRO A 354 7.63 7.45 7.19
CA PRO A 354 8.60 6.42 6.83
C PRO A 354 8.73 6.20 5.32
N VAL A 355 7.61 6.26 4.58
CA VAL A 355 7.59 6.10 3.12
C VAL A 355 8.29 7.27 2.43
N ILE A 356 7.98 8.50 2.84
CA ILE A 356 8.60 9.71 2.29
C ILE A 356 10.10 9.71 2.58
N HIS A 357 10.51 9.32 3.79
CA HIS A 357 11.93 9.20 4.12
C HIS A 357 12.64 8.16 3.26
N LYS A 358 12.04 6.99 3.06
CA LYS A 358 12.57 5.95 2.16
C LYS A 358 12.64 6.43 0.71
N TRP A 359 11.57 7.03 0.20
CA TRP A 359 11.53 7.60 -1.15
C TRP A 359 12.60 8.67 -1.35
N ALA A 360 12.77 9.59 -0.39
CA ALA A 360 13.80 10.62 -0.43
C ALA A 360 15.21 10.00 -0.44
N SER A 361 15.45 8.94 0.34
CA SER A 361 16.73 8.23 0.34
C SER A 361 17.04 7.49 -0.98
N ILE A 362 16.02 7.18 -1.77
CA ILE A 362 16.16 6.48 -3.06
C ILE A 362 16.43 7.47 -4.20
N ILE A 363 15.83 8.67 -4.16
CA ILE A 363 15.98 9.70 -5.20
C ILE A 363 17.24 10.54 -5.02
N VAL A 364 17.61 10.83 -3.77
CA VAL A 364 18.84 11.53 -3.45
C VAL A 364 19.83 10.47 -2.99
N PRO A 365 20.62 9.85 -3.89
CA PRO A 365 21.79 9.13 -3.43
C PRO A 365 22.64 10.18 -2.74
N THR A 366 22.72 10.12 -1.41
CA THR A 366 23.75 10.85 -0.70
C THR A 366 25.06 10.34 -1.26
N HIS A 367 25.65 11.08 -2.19
CA HIS A 367 27.09 11.05 -2.45
C HIS A 367 27.76 11.50 -1.15
N ILE A 368 27.79 10.60 -0.15
CA ILE A 368 28.80 10.66 0.87
C ILE A 368 30.07 10.26 0.12
N GLY A 369 30.76 11.29 -0.36
CA GLY A 369 32.13 11.17 -0.79
C GLY A 369 32.91 10.56 0.36
N SER A 370 33.32 9.32 0.19
CA SER A 370 34.50 8.78 0.86
C SER A 370 35.71 9.49 0.25
N THR A 371 35.94 10.74 0.64
CA THR A 371 37.25 11.36 0.55
C THR A 371 38.02 10.96 1.81
N ASN A 372 39.02 10.10 1.61
CA ASN A 372 40.28 9.98 2.36
C ASN A 372 40.22 9.84 3.89
N ALA A 373 40.57 8.64 4.36
CA ALA A 373 41.58 8.44 5.39
C ALA A 373 42.23 7.07 5.21
#